data_AF-A0A2G2MT02-F1
#
_entry.id   AF-A0A2G2MT02-F1
#
_cell.length_a   1.000
_cell.length_b   1.000
_cell.length_c   1.000
_cell.angle_alpha   90.00
_cell.angle_beta   90.00
_cell.angle_gamma   90.00
#
_symmetry.space_group_name_H-M   'P 1'
#
loop_
_entity.id
_entity.type
_entity.pdbx_description
1 polymer ?
#
loop_
_entity_poly.entity_id
_entity_poly.type
_entity_poly.pdbx_seq_one_letter_code
_entity_poly.pdbx_strand_id
1 'polypeptide(L)'
;MKFLVTKDLAHSTLLTTLMSAVVFAILLYIALDVVLHAYVIGLDMDSIKATLFGDEANFVEPILLDSLLLQVHIDLFMTLFAMLILSSVYIRLYSKKALTKWIVHLLFIFGLLAPVVLLLAYLAAPSLAMVWLIIFVIWHLLAVVVSIMILKKLLFK
;
A
#
# COMPACT_ATOMS: atom_id res chain seq x y z
N MET A 1 25.77 13.48 -37.21
CA MET A 1 25.08 12.28 -36.68
C MET A 1 23.76 12.71 -36.03
N LYS A 2 22.64 12.54 -36.74
CA LYS A 2 21.34 13.17 -36.42
C LYS A 2 20.24 12.11 -36.20
N PHE A 3 20.61 10.99 -35.58
CA PHE A 3 19.75 9.79 -35.45
C PHE A 3 19.79 9.16 -34.05
N LEU A 4 19.82 9.97 -32.99
CA LEU A 4 19.61 9.49 -31.61
C LEU A 4 18.59 10.35 -30.87
N VAL A 5 17.58 10.81 -31.60
CA VAL A 5 16.36 11.35 -31.00
C VAL A 5 15.24 10.47 -31.51
N THR A 6 15.19 9.23 -31.04
CA THR A 6 13.93 8.49 -30.96
C THR A 6 13.07 9.21 -29.91
N LYS A 7 12.54 10.36 -30.33
CA LYS A 7 11.30 10.94 -29.82
C LYS A 7 10.11 9.98 -30.02
N ASP A 8 10.32 8.80 -30.62
CA ASP A 8 9.36 7.70 -30.83
C ASP A 8 8.98 6.92 -29.56
N LEU A 9 9.55 7.25 -28.41
CA LEU A 9 8.90 6.98 -27.12
C LEU A 9 7.87 8.07 -26.75
N ALA A 10 7.46 8.88 -27.73
CA ALA A 10 6.20 9.60 -27.72
C ALA A 10 5.08 8.57 -27.53
N HIS A 11 4.68 8.39 -26.28
CA HIS A 11 3.28 8.20 -25.93
C HIS A 11 2.56 7.17 -26.80
N SER A 12 3.09 5.94 -26.92
CA SER A 12 2.25 4.91 -27.51
C SER A 12 0.99 4.84 -26.65
N THR A 13 -0.15 5.09 -27.27
CA THR A 13 -1.46 5.01 -26.61
C THR A 13 -1.57 3.70 -25.85
N LEU A 14 -1.00 2.63 -26.41
CA LEU A 14 -0.80 1.34 -25.78
C LEU A 14 -0.09 1.40 -24.42
N LEU A 15 1.04 2.09 -24.30
CA LEU A 15 1.78 2.21 -23.03
C LEU A 15 0.98 3.03 -22.00
N THR A 16 0.30 4.10 -22.43
CA THR A 16 -0.60 4.86 -21.55
C THR A 16 -1.75 4.00 -21.06
N THR A 17 -2.42 3.26 -21.95
CA THR A 17 -3.51 2.33 -21.61
C THR A 17 -3.02 1.23 -20.66
N LEU A 18 -1.86 0.61 -20.94
CA LEU A 18 -1.27 -0.41 -20.07
C LEU A 18 -0.97 0.16 -18.68
N MET A 19 -0.31 1.30 -18.60
CA MET A 19 0.01 1.95 -17.31
C MET A 19 -1.27 2.31 -16.54
N SER A 20 -2.28 2.85 -17.21
CA SER A 20 -3.57 3.14 -16.59
C SER A 20 -4.28 1.88 -16.08
N ALA A 21 -4.27 0.80 -16.86
CA ALA A 21 -4.86 -0.48 -16.44
C ALA A 21 -4.14 -1.07 -15.21
N VAL A 22 -2.80 -1.03 -15.19
CA VAL A 22 -2.03 -1.49 -14.02
C VAL A 22 -2.32 -0.65 -12.79
N VAL A 23 -2.37 0.69 -12.90
CA VAL A 23 -2.69 1.55 -11.76
C VAL A 23 -4.13 1.36 -11.29
N PHE A 24 -5.07 1.12 -12.22
CA PHE A 24 -6.44 0.78 -11.86
C PHE A 24 -6.53 -0.55 -11.10
N ALA A 25 -5.78 -1.57 -11.54
CA ALA A 25 -5.69 -2.84 -10.82
C ALA A 25 -5.08 -2.67 -9.41
N ILE A 26 -4.08 -1.79 -9.27
CA ILE A 26 -3.50 -1.45 -7.95
C ILE A 26 -4.53 -0.74 -7.06
N LEU A 27 -5.36 0.17 -7.60
CA LEU A 27 -6.44 0.79 -6.82
C LEU A 27 -7.44 -0.26 -6.31
N LEU A 28 -7.80 -1.22 -7.16
CA LEU A 28 -8.66 -2.32 -6.75
C LEU A 28 -8.00 -3.16 -5.65
N TYR A 29 -6.71 -3.49 -5.81
CA TYR A 29 -5.93 -4.16 -4.77
C TYR A 29 -5.97 -3.39 -3.45
N ILE A 30 -5.66 -2.10 -3.44
CA ILE A 30 -5.65 -1.26 -2.23
C ILE A 30 -7.03 -1.28 -1.54
N ALA A 31 -8.12 -1.22 -2.31
CA ALA A 31 -9.47 -1.30 -1.73
C ALA A 31 -9.76 -2.68 -1.13
N LEU A 32 -9.39 -3.76 -1.83
CA LEU A 32 -9.58 -5.13 -1.36
C LEU A 32 -8.69 -5.48 -0.17
N ASP A 33 -7.49 -4.90 -0.08
CA ASP A 33 -6.56 -5.05 1.04
C ASP A 33 -7.18 -4.52 2.34
N VAL A 34 -7.85 -3.35 2.29
CA VAL A 34 -8.62 -2.82 3.42
C VAL A 34 -9.75 -3.74 3.82
N VAL A 35 -10.50 -4.27 2.85
CA VAL A 35 -11.62 -5.20 3.12
C VAL A 35 -11.11 -6.49 3.75
N LEU A 36 -9.98 -7.02 3.27
CA LEU A 36 -9.35 -8.21 3.83
C LEU A 36 -8.91 -7.98 5.27
N HIS A 37 -8.24 -6.86 5.55
CA HIS A 37 -7.83 -6.51 6.91
C HIS A 37 -9.01 -6.27 7.86
N ALA A 38 -10.09 -5.65 7.37
CA ALA A 38 -11.32 -5.49 8.12
C ALA A 38 -11.96 -6.83 8.49
N TYR A 39 -11.86 -7.82 7.60
CA TYR A 39 -12.43 -9.15 7.81
C TYR A 39 -11.54 -10.03 8.70
N VAL A 40 -10.22 -10.00 8.51
CA VAL A 40 -9.29 -10.90 9.20
C VAL A 40 -8.85 -10.37 10.55
N ILE A 41 -8.61 -9.06 10.68
CA ILE A 41 -8.07 -8.44 11.91
C ILE A 41 -9.11 -7.53 12.57
N GLY A 42 -9.78 -6.71 11.76
CA GLY A 42 -10.65 -5.62 12.20
C GLY A 42 -10.10 -4.24 11.88
N LEU A 43 -10.98 -3.23 11.91
CA LEU A 43 -10.62 -1.81 11.67
C LEU A 43 -10.84 -0.91 12.90
N ASP A 44 -11.29 -1.48 14.02
CA ASP A 44 -11.49 -0.79 15.28
C ASP A 44 -10.64 -1.43 16.38
N MET A 45 -10.38 -0.68 17.45
CA MET A 45 -9.45 -1.13 18.49
C MET A 45 -9.93 -2.39 19.21
N ASP A 46 -11.25 -2.57 19.34
CA ASP A 46 -11.82 -3.69 20.09
C ASP A 46 -11.71 -4.97 19.26
N SER A 47 -12.04 -4.91 17.97
CA SER A 47 -11.84 -6.04 17.04
C SER A 47 -10.37 -6.41 16.87
N ILE A 48 -9.48 -5.42 16.71
CA ILE A 48 -8.03 -5.69 16.58
C ILE A 48 -7.50 -6.37 17.84
N LYS A 49 -7.89 -5.92 19.03
CA LYS A 49 -7.44 -6.54 20.28
C LYS A 49 -7.99 -7.95 20.46
N ALA A 50 -9.28 -8.14 20.21
CA ALA A 50 -9.91 -9.45 20.30
C ALA A 50 -9.24 -10.45 19.33
N THR A 51 -8.89 -10.02 18.12
CA THR A 51 -8.20 -10.88 17.16
C THR A 51 -6.74 -11.15 17.55
N LEU A 52 -5.96 -10.11 17.88
CA LEU A 52 -4.53 -10.26 18.15
C LEU A 52 -4.23 -10.96 19.48
N PHE A 53 -5.02 -10.67 20.51
CA PHE A 53 -4.74 -11.09 21.89
C PHE A 53 -5.80 -12.02 22.48
N GLY A 54 -6.89 -12.26 21.76
CA GLY A 54 -8.02 -13.04 22.26
C GLY A 54 -8.95 -12.20 23.15
N ASP A 55 -10.07 -12.81 23.49
CA ASP A 55 -11.04 -12.29 24.45
C ASP A 55 -11.65 -13.46 25.24
N GLU A 56 -11.22 -13.62 26.48
CA GLU A 56 -11.70 -14.69 27.37
C GLU A 56 -13.20 -14.57 27.67
N ALA A 57 -13.75 -13.34 27.72
CA ALA A 57 -15.16 -13.12 28.02
C ALA A 57 -16.06 -13.54 26.85
N ASN A 58 -15.55 -13.44 25.63
CA ASN A 58 -16.25 -13.82 24.41
C ASN A 58 -15.76 -15.15 23.81
N PHE A 59 -14.89 -15.89 24.52
CA PHE A 59 -14.29 -17.14 24.06
C PHE A 59 -13.58 -17.04 22.70
N VAL A 60 -12.95 -15.89 22.43
CA VAL A 60 -12.17 -15.65 21.22
C VAL A 60 -10.71 -16.00 21.52
N GLU A 61 -10.17 -16.95 20.77
CA GLU A 61 -8.74 -17.28 20.86
C GLU A 61 -7.90 -16.27 20.08
N PRO A 62 -6.69 -15.92 20.57
CA PRO A 62 -5.77 -15.09 19.83
C PRO A 62 -5.38 -15.74 18.50
N ILE A 63 -5.15 -14.92 17.49
CA ILE A 63 -4.61 -15.38 16.22
C ILE A 63 -3.31 -16.16 16.44
N LEU A 64 -3.19 -17.29 15.75
CA LEU A 64 -1.97 -18.10 15.75
C LEU A 64 -0.83 -17.30 15.11
N LEU A 65 0.34 -17.34 15.73
CA LEU A 65 1.55 -16.67 15.22
C LEU A 65 1.85 -17.07 13.76
N ASP A 66 1.66 -18.35 13.40
CA ASP A 66 1.89 -18.84 12.04
C ASP A 66 0.97 -18.17 11.01
N SER A 67 -0.30 -17.94 11.38
CA SER A 67 -1.28 -17.26 10.54
C SER A 67 -0.95 -15.78 10.39
N LEU A 68 -0.54 -15.14 11.49
CA LEU A 68 -0.11 -13.74 11.48
C LEU A 68 1.16 -13.54 10.64
N LEU A 69 2.15 -14.42 10.77
CA LEU A 69 3.39 -14.36 10.00
C LEU A 69 3.14 -14.55 8.50
N LEU A 70 2.24 -15.48 8.14
CA LEU A 70 1.83 -15.67 6.75
C LEU A 70 1.15 -14.41 6.18
N GLN A 71 0.24 -13.79 6.95
CA GLN A 71 -0.41 -12.56 6.54
C GLN A 71 0.60 -11.42 6.36
N VAL A 72 1.44 -11.16 7.37
CA VAL A 72 2.51 -10.14 7.31
C VAL A 72 3.43 -10.36 6.11
N HIS A 73 3.75 -11.62 5.79
CA HIS A 73 4.55 -11.96 4.62
C HIS A 73 3.86 -11.58 3.30
N ILE A 74 2.58 -11.94 3.15
CA ILE A 74 1.77 -11.59 1.97
C ILE A 74 1.65 -10.07 1.84
N ASP A 75 1.36 -9.38 2.93
CA ASP A 75 1.20 -7.93 2.97
C ASP A 75 2.49 -7.21 2.57
N LEU A 76 3.64 -7.66 3.11
CA LEU A 76 4.96 -7.14 2.72
C LEU A 76 5.19 -7.27 1.21
N PHE A 77 4.91 -8.45 0.65
CA PHE A 77 5.14 -8.73 -0.76
C PHE A 77 4.23 -7.90 -1.68
N MET A 78 2.92 -7.87 -1.39
CA MET A 78 1.95 -7.13 -2.20
C MET A 78 2.15 -5.62 -2.08
N THR A 79 2.45 -5.14 -0.88
CA THR A 79 2.80 -3.72 -0.65
C THR A 79 4.05 -3.34 -1.41
N LEU A 80 5.13 -4.14 -1.36
CA LEU A 80 6.35 -3.91 -2.16
C LEU A 80 6.04 -3.80 -3.65
N PHE A 81 5.23 -4.71 -4.18
CA PHE A 81 4.87 -4.70 -5.60
C PHE A 81 4.10 -3.42 -5.98
N ALA A 82 3.07 -3.08 -5.21
CA ALA A 82 2.29 -1.86 -5.42
C ALA A 82 3.16 -0.60 -5.30
N MET A 83 4.01 -0.51 -4.28
CA MET A 83 4.92 0.61 -4.05
C MET A 83 5.89 0.82 -5.20
N LEU A 84 6.54 -0.24 -5.66
CA LEU A 84 7.54 -0.16 -6.72
C LEU A 84 6.92 0.30 -8.03
N ILE A 85 5.74 -0.22 -8.37
CA ILE A 85 5.03 0.17 -9.59
C ILE A 85 4.54 1.62 -9.48
N LEU A 86 3.80 1.96 -8.42
CA LEU A 86 3.28 3.31 -8.23
C LEU A 86 4.42 4.34 -8.20
N SER A 87 5.50 4.06 -7.48
CA SER A 87 6.65 4.96 -7.40
C SER A 87 7.35 5.12 -8.74
N SER A 88 7.59 4.03 -9.48
CA SER A 88 8.21 4.07 -10.80
C SER A 88 7.39 4.92 -11.78
N VAL A 89 6.07 4.69 -11.83
CA VAL A 89 5.17 5.44 -12.70
C VAL A 89 5.07 6.91 -12.27
N TYR A 90 4.94 7.16 -10.96
CA TYR A 90 4.82 8.51 -10.42
C TYR A 90 6.08 9.35 -10.67
N ILE A 91 7.26 8.80 -10.42
CA ILE A 91 8.55 9.46 -10.70
C ILE A 91 8.65 9.81 -12.18
N ARG A 92 8.26 8.89 -13.07
CA ARG A 92 8.29 9.13 -14.52
C ARG A 92 7.40 10.30 -14.93
N LEU A 93 6.22 10.45 -14.32
CA LEU A 93 5.26 11.50 -14.66
C LEU A 93 5.55 12.85 -13.99
N TYR A 94 6.18 12.85 -12.81
CA TYR A 94 6.39 14.05 -11.98
C TYR A 94 7.87 14.32 -11.63
N SER A 95 8.81 13.86 -12.45
CA SER A 95 10.27 13.88 -12.18
C SER A 95 10.87 15.22 -11.78
N LYS A 96 10.28 16.34 -12.19
CA LYS A 96 10.81 17.69 -11.94
C LYS A 96 10.39 18.31 -10.60
N LYS A 97 9.45 17.71 -9.86
CA LYS A 97 8.92 18.29 -8.61
C LYS A 97 9.68 17.74 -7.40
N ALA A 98 10.20 18.60 -6.53
CA ALA A 98 10.81 18.18 -5.26
C ALA A 98 9.82 17.38 -4.37
N LEU A 99 8.53 17.70 -4.47
CA LEU A 99 7.44 16.98 -3.80
C LEU A 99 7.39 15.49 -4.18
N THR A 100 7.80 15.13 -5.40
CA THR A 100 7.82 13.74 -5.88
C THR A 100 8.74 12.87 -5.03
N LYS A 101 9.90 13.39 -4.62
CA LYS A 101 10.83 12.68 -3.74
C LYS A 101 10.16 12.37 -2.40
N TRP A 102 9.56 13.36 -1.77
CA TRP A 102 8.91 13.21 -0.46
C TRP A 102 7.75 12.21 -0.52
N ILE A 103 6.87 12.34 -1.50
CA ILE A 103 5.73 11.42 -1.67
C ILE A 103 6.21 9.98 -1.79
N VAL A 104 7.22 9.71 -2.64
CA VAL A 104 7.76 8.36 -2.80
C VAL A 104 8.35 7.84 -1.49
N HIS A 105 9.14 8.64 -0.76
CA HIS A 105 9.72 8.18 0.50
C HIS A 105 8.66 7.90 1.56
N LEU A 106 7.64 8.76 1.68
CA LEU A 106 6.52 8.52 2.60
C LEU A 106 5.75 7.26 2.23
N LEU A 107 5.55 7.01 0.93
CA LEU A 107 4.90 5.81 0.41
C LEU A 107 5.69 4.56 0.84
N PHE A 108 7.01 4.54 0.64
CA PHE A 108 7.89 3.47 1.11
C PHE A 108 7.90 3.30 2.64
N ILE A 109 8.02 4.39 3.39
CA ILE A 109 8.10 4.35 4.85
C ILE A 109 6.82 3.78 5.42
N PHE A 110 5.65 4.34 5.09
CA PHE A 110 4.39 3.88 5.67
C PHE A 110 4.00 2.48 5.17
N GLY A 111 4.24 2.17 3.89
CA GLY A 111 3.91 0.86 3.34
C GLY A 111 4.73 -0.28 3.93
N LEU A 112 6.04 -0.08 4.17
CA LEU A 112 6.87 -1.10 4.82
C LEU A 112 6.69 -1.14 6.34
N LEU A 113 6.39 0.00 6.96
CA LEU A 113 6.25 0.08 8.40
C LEU A 113 4.93 -0.55 8.88
N ALA A 114 3.85 -0.52 8.09
CA ALA A 114 2.56 -1.13 8.45
C ALA A 114 2.69 -2.61 8.86
N PRO A 115 3.14 -3.54 7.99
CA PRO A 115 3.23 -4.96 8.35
C PRO A 115 4.24 -5.23 9.47
N VAL A 116 5.31 -4.44 9.57
CA VAL A 116 6.30 -4.57 10.66
C VAL A 116 5.68 -4.18 12.01
N VAL A 117 4.93 -3.08 12.06
CA VAL A 117 4.28 -2.62 13.30
C VAL A 117 3.16 -3.58 13.71
N LEU A 118 2.45 -4.20 12.77
CA LEU A 118 1.48 -5.25 13.07
C LEU A 118 2.12 -6.42 13.81
N LEU A 119 3.26 -6.91 13.29
CA LEU A 119 4.00 -8.00 13.92
C LEU A 119 4.52 -7.60 15.30
N LEU A 120 5.04 -6.36 15.45
CA LEU A 120 5.49 -5.85 16.74
C LEU A 120 4.33 -5.66 17.73
N ALA A 121 3.13 -5.34 17.26
CA ALA A 121 1.96 -5.24 18.12
C ALA A 121 1.63 -6.57 18.80
N TYR A 122 1.71 -7.66 18.03
CA TYR A 122 1.53 -9.01 18.57
C TYR A 122 2.65 -9.43 19.54
N LEU A 123 3.91 -9.15 19.21
CA LEU A 123 5.07 -9.65 19.97
C LEU A 123 5.48 -8.80 21.17
N ALA A 124 5.21 -7.49 21.16
CA ALA A 124 5.80 -6.56 22.12
C ALA A 124 4.77 -5.83 22.98
N ALA A 125 3.77 -5.16 22.37
CA ALA A 125 2.84 -4.32 23.12
C ALA A 125 1.50 -4.07 22.39
N PRO A 126 0.35 -4.24 23.08
CA PRO A 126 -0.97 -3.92 22.52
C PRO A 126 -1.15 -2.47 22.07
N SER A 127 -0.42 -1.52 22.65
CA SER A 127 -0.49 -0.10 22.24
C SER A 127 -0.03 0.12 20.81
N LEU A 128 0.83 -0.75 20.27
CA LEU A 128 1.29 -0.68 18.88
C LEU A 128 0.20 -1.04 17.88
N ALA A 129 -0.90 -1.68 18.30
CA ALA A 129 -2.06 -1.92 17.44
C ALA A 129 -2.67 -0.60 16.94
N MET A 130 -2.67 0.44 17.78
CA MET A 130 -3.14 1.78 17.36
C MET A 130 -2.19 2.43 16.36
N VAL A 131 -0.89 2.27 16.60
CA VAL A 131 0.15 2.79 15.72
C VAL A 131 0.06 2.09 14.35
N TRP A 132 -0.13 0.78 14.34
CA TRP A 132 -0.39 -0.01 13.14
C TRP A 132 -1.59 0.54 12.37
N LEU A 133 -2.75 0.70 13.02
CA LEU A 133 -3.97 1.17 12.37
C LEU A 133 -3.78 2.55 11.72
N ILE A 134 -3.12 3.47 12.41
CA ILE A 134 -2.83 4.82 11.89
C ILE A 134 -1.92 4.71 10.66
N ILE A 135 -0.83 3.95 10.74
CA ILE A 135 0.12 3.77 9.63
C ILE A 135 -0.56 3.10 8.43
N PHE A 136 -1.35 2.06 8.69
CA PHE A 136 -2.12 1.32 7.69
C PHE A 136 -3.03 2.28 6.90
N VAL A 137 -3.82 3.11 7.59
CA VAL A 137 -4.71 4.09 6.95
C VAL A 137 -3.91 5.15 6.16
N ILE A 138 -2.83 5.70 6.73
CA ILE A 138 -2.01 6.71 6.06
C ILE A 138 -1.40 6.15 4.77
N TRP A 139 -0.84 4.94 4.83
CA TRP A 139 -0.30 4.22 3.68
C TRP A 139 -1.35 4.08 2.57
N HIS A 140 -2.54 3.56 2.89
CA HIS A 140 -3.61 3.34 1.93
C HIS A 140 -4.08 4.66 1.28
N LEU A 141 -4.33 5.69 2.09
CA LEU A 141 -4.75 7.00 1.58
C LEU A 141 -3.70 7.61 0.64
N LEU A 142 -2.42 7.52 1.01
CA LEU A 142 -1.34 8.03 0.18
C LEU A 142 -1.25 7.27 -1.16
N ALA A 143 -1.36 5.95 -1.13
CA ALA A 143 -1.34 5.11 -2.33
C ALA A 143 -2.54 5.40 -3.25
N VAL A 144 -3.74 5.63 -2.69
CA VAL A 144 -4.93 6.06 -3.45
C VAL A 144 -4.69 7.41 -4.10
N VAL A 145 -4.22 8.41 -3.34
CA VAL A 145 -3.94 9.75 -3.87
C VAL A 145 -2.94 9.70 -5.02
N VAL A 146 -1.83 8.98 -4.86
CA VAL A 146 -0.82 8.81 -5.90
C VAL A 146 -1.41 8.13 -7.14
N SER A 147 -2.20 7.07 -6.95
CA SER A 147 -2.85 6.36 -8.05
C SER A 147 -3.81 7.26 -8.82
N ILE A 148 -4.64 8.06 -8.13
CA ILE A 148 -5.54 9.04 -8.76
C ILE A 148 -4.75 10.11 -9.52
N MET A 149 -3.65 10.62 -8.95
CA MET A 149 -2.79 11.60 -9.64
C MET A 149 -2.19 11.03 -10.92
N ILE A 150 -1.70 9.79 -10.88
CA ILE A 150 -1.19 9.08 -12.05
C ILE A 150 -2.29 8.95 -13.10
N LEU A 151 -3.45 8.40 -12.74
CA LEU A 151 -4.57 8.22 -13.66
C LEU A 151 -5.04 9.54 -14.27
N LYS A 152 -5.15 10.59 -13.46
CA LYS A 152 -5.49 11.93 -13.93
C LYS A 152 -4.51 12.40 -14.99
N LYS A 153 -3.21 12.22 -14.76
CA LYS A 153 -2.18 12.68 -15.70
C LYS A 153 -2.11 11.85 -16.98
N LEU A 154 -2.36 10.55 -16.88
CA LEU A 154 -2.36 9.63 -18.03
C LEU A 154 -3.61 9.81 -18.92
N LEU A 155 -4.80 9.97 -18.31
CA LEU A 155 -6.08 10.01 -19.03
C LEU A 155 -6.50 11.42 -19.46
N PHE A 156 -6.18 12.46 -18.67
CA PHE A 156 -6.71 13.82 -18.87
C PHE A 156 -5.68 14.90 -19.24
N LYS A 157 -4.46 14.50 -19.67
CA LYS A 157 -3.32 15.35 -20.13
C LYS A 157 -3.03 16.63 -19.33
#